data_AF-A0A6J6IK23-F1
#
_entry.id   AF-A0A6J6IK23-F1
#
_cell.length_a   1.000
_cell.length_b   1.000
_cell.length_c   1.000
_cell.angle_alpha   90.00
_cell.angle_beta   90.00
_cell.angle_gamma   90.00
#
_symmetry.space_group_name_H-M   'P 1'
#
loop_
_entity.id
_entity.type
_entity.pdbx_description
1 polymer ?
#
loop_
_entity_poly.entity_id
_entity_poly.type
_entity_poly.pdbx_seq_one_letter_code
_entity_poly.pdbx_strand_id
1 'polypeptide(L)'
;MPSWGDFKALEPEMAAQVERLFGVRRHKTIATLRADGSPRISGIECAFDQGQLSFGSMSQSRKLADLLRDPRFALHSPTTDPIEGSESAWKGEAKISGRAVPNGAIEGEGTPEGEVFVADIFEVVHVHLDETATKLVVEWWTPSEGLHRVERT
;
A
#
# COMPACT_ATOMS: atom_id res chain seq x y z
N MET A 1 5.95 7.99 -12.65
CA MET A 1 6.65 7.91 -11.33
C MET A 1 7.12 6.48 -11.13
N PRO A 2 7.90 6.10 -10.11
CA PRO A 2 8.40 4.73 -10.05
C PRO A 2 7.25 3.74 -9.86
N SER A 3 7.33 2.65 -10.61
CA SER A 3 6.51 1.46 -10.41
C SER A 3 6.96 0.71 -9.15
N TRP A 4 6.22 -0.33 -8.77
CA TRP A 4 6.66 -1.24 -7.71
C TRP A 4 7.98 -1.93 -8.05
N GLY A 5 8.19 -2.30 -9.32
CA GLY A 5 9.40 -2.93 -9.81
C GLY A 5 10.62 -2.02 -9.71
N ASP A 6 10.45 -0.72 -9.99
CA ASP A 6 11.52 0.27 -9.85
C ASP A 6 11.92 0.42 -8.38
N PHE A 7 10.93 0.54 -7.47
CA PHE A 7 11.19 0.56 -6.03
C PHE A 7 11.88 -0.73 -5.56
N LYS A 8 11.38 -1.89 -5.97
CA LYS A 8 11.94 -3.21 -5.61
C LYS A 8 13.36 -3.41 -6.12
N ALA A 9 13.72 -2.84 -7.26
CA ALA A 9 15.08 -2.89 -7.79
C ALA A 9 16.05 -2.05 -6.94
N LEU A 10 15.58 -0.95 -6.35
CA LEU A 10 16.36 -0.06 -5.50
C LEU A 10 16.45 -0.57 -4.06
N GLU A 11 15.34 -1.04 -3.48
CA GLU A 11 15.21 -1.43 -2.07
C GLU A 11 14.60 -2.84 -1.92
N PRO A 12 15.30 -3.91 -2.36
CA PRO A 12 14.73 -5.26 -2.47
C PRO A 12 14.31 -5.85 -1.12
N GLU A 13 15.05 -5.54 -0.04
CA GLU A 13 14.75 -6.05 1.30
C GLU A 13 13.46 -5.43 1.87
N MET A 14 13.33 -4.10 1.76
CA MET A 14 12.13 -3.39 2.19
C MET A 14 10.92 -3.83 1.35
N ALA A 15 11.08 -3.96 0.04
CA ALA A 15 10.04 -4.45 -0.86
C ALA A 15 9.54 -5.85 -0.46
N ALA A 16 10.45 -6.77 -0.11
CA ALA A 16 10.07 -8.11 0.36
C ALA A 16 9.27 -8.06 1.67
N GLN A 17 9.63 -7.18 2.62
CA GLN A 17 8.87 -7.03 3.85
C GLN A 17 7.46 -6.47 3.59
N VAL A 18 7.36 -5.46 2.73
CA VAL A 18 6.08 -4.83 2.37
C VAL A 18 5.18 -5.82 1.62
N GLU A 19 5.69 -6.54 0.63
CA GLU A 19 4.96 -7.61 -0.07
C GLU A 19 4.44 -8.65 0.93
N ARG A 20 5.28 -9.09 1.87
CA ARG A 20 4.88 -10.05 2.91
C ARG A 20 3.76 -9.49 3.80
N LEU A 21 3.85 -8.23 4.24
CA LEU A 21 2.85 -7.59 5.08
C LEU A 21 1.50 -7.42 4.37
N PHE A 22 1.52 -7.01 3.10
CA PHE A 22 0.33 -7.01 2.27
C PHE A 22 -0.16 -8.42 1.91
N GLY A 23 0.67 -9.46 2.01
CA GLY A 23 0.29 -10.84 1.78
C GLY A 23 -0.49 -11.50 2.94
N VAL A 24 -0.47 -10.94 4.15
CA VAL A 24 -1.00 -11.63 5.36
C VAL A 24 -2.51 -11.85 5.32
N ARG A 25 -3.27 -10.93 4.74
CA ARG A 25 -4.74 -11.02 4.58
C ARG A 25 -5.15 -10.51 3.22
N ARG A 26 -6.30 -10.96 2.70
CA ARG A 26 -6.86 -10.50 1.41
C ARG A 26 -7.15 -9.00 1.41
N HIS A 27 -7.98 -8.54 2.36
CA HIS A 27 -8.46 -7.15 2.37
C HIS A 27 -7.49 -6.20 3.05
N LYS A 28 -7.30 -5.04 2.44
CA LYS A 28 -6.51 -3.89 2.89
C LYS A 28 -7.42 -2.68 3.09
N THR A 29 -6.85 -1.60 3.61
CA THR A 29 -7.52 -0.30 3.62
C THR A 29 -6.88 0.61 2.59
N ILE A 30 -7.70 1.29 1.79
CA ILE A 30 -7.28 2.38 0.90
C ILE A 30 -7.94 3.68 1.32
N ALA A 31 -7.17 4.77 1.31
CA ALA A 31 -7.65 6.13 1.45
C ALA A 31 -7.65 6.84 0.08
N THR A 32 -8.73 7.57 -0.21
CA THR A 32 -8.91 8.41 -1.41
C THR A 32 -9.44 9.79 -1.01
N LEU A 33 -9.40 10.74 -1.95
CA LEU A 33 -9.87 12.11 -1.71
C LEU A 33 -11.26 12.33 -2.33
N ARG A 34 -12.20 12.76 -1.50
CA ARG A 34 -13.54 13.16 -1.95
C ARG A 34 -13.47 14.48 -2.72
N ALA A 35 -14.57 14.82 -3.40
CA ALA A 35 -14.72 16.08 -4.13
C ALA A 35 -14.51 17.35 -3.27
N ASP A 36 -14.78 17.27 -1.97
CA ASP A 36 -14.58 18.34 -0.99
C ASP A 36 -13.18 18.32 -0.35
N GLY A 37 -12.30 17.42 -0.80
CA GLY A 37 -10.94 17.23 -0.26
C GLY A 37 -10.87 16.39 1.01
N SER A 38 -12.00 15.96 1.59
CA SER A 38 -11.99 15.12 2.79
C SER A 38 -11.56 13.68 2.48
N PRO A 39 -10.91 12.97 3.43
CA PRO A 39 -10.45 11.61 3.20
C PRO A 39 -11.59 10.60 3.29
N ARG A 40 -11.65 9.66 2.33
CA ARG A 40 -12.49 8.45 2.39
C ARG A 40 -11.62 7.22 2.58
N ILE A 41 -12.05 6.31 3.45
CA ILE A 41 -11.47 4.96 3.53
C ILE A 41 -12.41 3.91 2.93
N SER A 42 -11.84 2.84 2.38
CA SER A 42 -12.58 1.67 1.87
C SER A 42 -11.74 0.40 2.01
N GLY A 43 -12.41 -0.75 2.09
CA GLY A 43 -11.76 -2.04 1.89
C GLY A 43 -11.31 -2.20 0.44
N ILE A 44 -10.18 -2.87 0.22
CA ILE A 44 -9.63 -3.09 -1.12
C ILE A 44 -8.83 -4.40 -1.18
N GLU A 45 -8.72 -4.95 -2.39
CA GLU A 45 -7.75 -5.99 -2.72
C GLU A 45 -6.72 -5.39 -3.67
N CYS A 46 -5.45 -5.78 -3.49
CA CYS A 46 -4.36 -5.37 -4.37
C CYS A 46 -3.42 -6.55 -4.62
N ALA A 47 -2.70 -6.49 -5.73
CA ALA A 47 -1.74 -7.50 -6.13
C ALA A 47 -0.39 -6.85 -6.47
N PHE A 48 0.68 -7.58 -6.21
CA PHE A 48 2.01 -7.28 -6.72
C PHE A 48 2.31 -8.30 -7.81
N ASP A 49 2.34 -7.87 -9.07
CA ASP A 49 2.60 -8.75 -10.21
C ASP A 49 3.30 -7.98 -11.32
N GLN A 50 4.21 -8.64 -12.05
CA GLN A 50 4.96 -8.06 -13.17
C GLN A 50 5.60 -6.69 -12.87
N GLY A 51 6.07 -6.47 -11.63
CA GLY A 51 6.65 -5.20 -11.21
C GLY A 51 5.64 -4.08 -10.99
N GLN A 52 4.35 -4.39 -10.92
CA GLN A 52 3.27 -3.44 -10.66
C GLN A 52 2.58 -3.74 -9.33
N LEU A 53 2.19 -2.68 -8.64
CA LEU A 53 1.15 -2.75 -7.61
C LEU A 53 -0.17 -2.37 -8.28
N SER A 54 -1.11 -3.31 -8.34
CA SER A 54 -2.41 -3.11 -8.98
C SER A 54 -3.58 -3.29 -8.01
N PHE A 55 -4.70 -2.62 -8.30
CA PHE A 55 -5.95 -2.79 -7.56
C PHE A 55 -7.16 -2.42 -8.43
N GLY A 56 -8.30 -3.06 -8.17
CA GLY A 56 -9.54 -2.83 -8.92
C GLY A 56 -10.52 -1.89 -8.21
N SER A 57 -11.40 -1.25 -8.98
CA SER A 57 -12.57 -0.55 -8.45
C SER A 57 -13.79 -0.84 -9.29
N MET A 58 -14.82 -1.43 -8.66
CA MET A 58 -16.10 -1.69 -9.32
C MET A 58 -16.72 -0.38 -9.84
N SER A 59 -17.41 -0.48 -10.97
CA SER A 59 -18.23 0.58 -11.56
C SER A 59 -19.20 1.16 -10.54
N GLN A 60 -19.47 2.46 -10.67
CA GLN A 60 -20.37 3.23 -9.76
C GLN A 60 -19.93 3.30 -8.29
N SER A 61 -18.80 2.68 -7.91
CA SER A 61 -18.27 2.82 -6.55
C SER A 61 -17.83 4.26 -6.28
N ARG A 62 -18.07 4.71 -5.05
CA ARG A 62 -17.68 6.04 -4.62
C ARG A 62 -16.14 6.22 -4.66
N LYS A 63 -15.39 5.16 -4.37
CA LYS A 63 -13.93 5.10 -4.52
C LYS A 63 -13.47 5.33 -5.97
N LEU A 64 -14.13 4.71 -6.94
CA LEU A 64 -13.81 4.94 -8.35
C LEU A 64 -14.03 6.40 -8.72
N ALA A 65 -15.16 6.99 -8.32
CA ALA A 65 -15.45 8.40 -8.57
C ALA A 65 -14.43 9.36 -7.93
N ASP A 66 -13.88 9.00 -6.77
CA ASP A 66 -12.78 9.76 -6.14
C ASP A 66 -11.51 9.65 -7.00
N LEU A 67 -11.06 8.44 -7.33
CA LEU A 67 -9.81 8.20 -8.06
C LEU A 67 -9.80 8.81 -9.46
N LEU A 68 -10.94 8.80 -10.16
CA LEU A 68 -11.07 9.44 -11.47
C LEU A 68 -10.98 10.98 -11.38
N ARG A 69 -11.36 11.56 -10.23
CA ARG A 69 -11.28 13.00 -9.99
C ARG A 69 -9.90 13.41 -9.48
N ASP A 70 -9.39 12.71 -8.48
CA ASP A 70 -8.08 12.90 -7.88
C ASP A 70 -7.43 11.53 -7.70
N PRO A 71 -6.38 11.20 -8.46
CA PRO A 71 -5.82 9.85 -8.48
C PRO A 71 -4.98 9.55 -7.23
N ARG A 72 -4.82 10.49 -6.31
CA ARG A 72 -4.02 10.27 -5.09
C ARG A 72 -4.68 9.24 -4.19
N PHE A 73 -3.87 8.31 -3.71
CA PHE A 73 -4.30 7.29 -2.75
C PHE A 73 -3.23 7.02 -1.68
N ALA A 74 -3.65 6.40 -0.59
CA ALA A 74 -2.76 5.70 0.32
C ALA A 74 -3.33 4.31 0.66
N LEU A 75 -2.50 3.28 0.59
CA LEU A 75 -2.80 1.92 1.02
C LEU A 75 -2.17 1.65 2.37
N HIS A 76 -2.87 0.87 3.18
CA HIS A 76 -2.42 0.41 4.48
C HIS A 76 -2.60 -1.11 4.56
N SER A 77 -1.53 -1.83 4.91
CA SER A 77 -1.52 -3.28 5.02
C SER A 77 -2.46 -3.76 6.14
N PRO A 78 -2.89 -5.01 6.18
CA PRO A 78 -3.61 -5.52 7.35
C PRO A 78 -2.70 -5.41 8.57
N THR A 79 -3.25 -4.99 9.71
CA THR A 79 -2.54 -5.06 10.99
C THR A 79 -2.77 -6.42 11.63
N THR A 80 -1.75 -6.91 12.32
CA THR A 80 -1.85 -8.05 13.25
C THR A 80 -1.29 -7.58 14.57
N ASP A 81 -1.98 -7.85 15.67
CA ASP A 81 -1.46 -7.50 16.99
C ASP A 81 -0.20 -8.32 17.31
N PRO A 82 0.78 -7.75 18.04
CA PRO A 82 1.86 -8.54 18.62
C PRO A 82 1.28 -9.62 19.56
N ILE A 83 1.96 -10.76 19.62
CA ILE A 83 1.67 -11.77 20.64
C ILE A 83 2.32 -11.30 21.94
N GLU A 84 1.56 -11.29 23.03
CA GLU A 84 2.04 -10.92 24.37
C GLU A 84 3.25 -11.78 24.78
N GLY A 85 4.34 -11.13 25.20
CA GLY A 85 5.61 -11.77 25.51
C GLY A 85 6.43 -12.21 24.30
N SER A 86 6.02 -11.82 23.09
CA SER A 86 6.73 -12.06 21.82
C SER A 86 6.60 -10.85 20.88
N GLU A 87 6.62 -9.64 21.45
CA GLU A 87 6.41 -8.38 20.76
C GLU A 87 7.46 -8.17 19.66
N SER A 88 8.71 -8.59 19.86
CA SER A 88 9.78 -8.48 18.84
C SER A 88 9.55 -9.35 17.61
N ALA A 89 8.65 -10.34 17.69
CA ALA A 89 8.23 -11.12 16.53
C ALA A 89 7.24 -10.34 15.64
N TRP A 90 6.68 -9.24 16.13
CA TRP A 90 5.76 -8.40 15.37
C TRP A 90 6.46 -7.79 14.17
N LYS A 91 5.96 -8.18 13.00
CA LYS A 91 6.55 -7.78 11.73
C LYS A 91 6.16 -6.38 11.28
N GLY A 92 5.29 -5.71 12.04
CA GLY A 92 4.90 -4.35 11.76
C GLY A 92 3.72 -4.21 10.81
N GLU A 93 3.62 -3.03 10.22
CA GLU A 93 2.67 -2.65 9.19
C GLU A 93 3.36 -1.86 8.07
N ALA A 94 2.76 -1.86 6.88
CA ALA A 94 3.28 -1.14 5.73
C ALA A 94 2.23 -0.23 5.11
N LYS A 95 2.69 0.90 4.57
CA LYS A 95 1.88 1.84 3.81
C LYS A 95 2.52 2.11 2.46
N ILE A 96 1.70 2.33 1.44
CA ILE A 96 2.14 2.76 0.11
C ILE A 96 1.24 3.91 -0.32
N SER A 97 1.79 5.08 -0.61
CA SER A 97 1.03 6.20 -1.16
C SER A 97 1.48 6.50 -2.58
N GLY A 98 0.56 7.02 -3.39
CA GLY A 98 0.81 7.14 -4.81
C GLY A 98 -0.30 7.81 -5.61
N ARG A 99 -0.19 7.69 -6.93
CA ARG A 99 -1.25 7.97 -7.89
C ARG A 99 -1.73 6.68 -8.54
N ALA A 100 -3.04 6.51 -8.62
CA ALA A 100 -3.69 5.45 -9.35
C ALA A 100 -3.72 5.81 -10.85
N VAL A 101 -3.11 4.96 -11.68
CA VAL A 101 -3.08 5.11 -13.14
C VAL A 101 -4.03 4.07 -13.74
N PRO A 102 -5.08 4.47 -14.50
CA PRO A 102 -5.97 3.52 -15.16
C PRO A 102 -5.19 2.56 -16.05
N ASN A 103 -5.53 1.27 -15.98
CA ASN A 103 -4.83 0.20 -16.68
C ASN A 103 -5.81 -0.78 -17.35
N GLY A 104 -7.05 -0.34 -17.61
CA GLY A 104 -8.05 -1.10 -18.35
C GLY A 104 -9.17 -1.61 -17.46
N ALA A 105 -10.17 -2.21 -18.11
CA ALA A 105 -11.33 -2.75 -17.41
C ALA A 105 -10.95 -3.97 -16.57
N ILE A 106 -11.74 -4.23 -15.52
CA ILE A 106 -11.71 -5.54 -14.86
C ILE A 106 -12.18 -6.59 -15.87
N GLU A 107 -11.35 -7.59 -16.15
CA GLU A 107 -11.64 -8.67 -17.10
C GLU A 107 -12.10 -9.96 -16.39
N GLY A 108 -12.90 -10.78 -17.06
CA GLY A 108 -13.32 -12.11 -16.61
C GLY A 108 -14.82 -12.36 -16.75
N GLU A 109 -15.20 -13.60 -17.08
CA GLU A 109 -16.62 -13.98 -17.18
C GLU A 109 -17.27 -13.97 -15.80
N GLY A 110 -18.36 -13.22 -15.63
CA GLY A 110 -19.05 -13.08 -14.34
C GLY A 110 -18.37 -12.15 -13.34
N THR A 111 -17.32 -11.41 -13.72
CA THR A 111 -16.73 -10.38 -12.85
C THR A 111 -17.55 -9.08 -12.93
N PRO A 112 -17.68 -8.33 -11.83
CA PRO A 112 -18.31 -7.02 -11.87
C PRO A 112 -17.53 -6.07 -12.79
N GLU A 113 -18.25 -5.27 -13.56
CA GLU A 113 -17.64 -4.17 -14.32
C GLU A 113 -16.85 -3.25 -13.39
N GLY A 114 -15.73 -2.73 -13.88
CA GLY A 114 -14.91 -1.77 -13.14
C GLY A 114 -13.61 -1.43 -13.86
N GLU A 115 -12.78 -0.67 -13.17
CA GLU A 115 -11.47 -0.21 -13.66
C GLU A 115 -10.36 -0.83 -12.81
N VAL A 116 -9.29 -1.29 -13.47
CA VAL A 116 -8.03 -1.69 -12.86
C VAL A 116 -7.09 -0.49 -12.86
N PHE A 117 -6.38 -0.30 -11.76
CA PHE A 117 -5.34 0.71 -11.65
C PHE A 117 -3.99 0.04 -11.38
N VAL A 118 -2.92 0.64 -11.88
CA VAL A 118 -1.55 0.43 -11.39
C VAL A 118 -1.10 1.66 -10.61
N ALA A 119 -0.14 1.47 -9.70
CA ALA A 119 0.34 2.54 -8.83
C ALA A 119 1.64 3.17 -9.33
N ASP A 120 1.59 4.49 -9.51
CA ASP A 120 2.76 5.36 -9.54
C ASP A 120 3.11 5.74 -8.09
N ILE A 121 4.25 5.28 -7.57
CA ILE A 121 4.57 5.30 -6.14
C ILE A 121 5.23 6.62 -5.71
N PHE A 122 4.71 7.19 -4.62
CA PHE A 122 5.19 8.43 -4.01
C PHE A 122 6.03 8.12 -2.77
N GLU A 123 5.58 7.15 -1.98
CA GLU A 123 6.19 6.79 -0.70
C GLU A 123 5.87 5.33 -0.37
N VAL A 124 6.83 4.64 0.21
CA VAL A 124 6.63 3.34 0.88
C VAL A 124 7.10 3.49 2.31
N VAL A 125 6.29 3.05 3.28
CA VAL A 125 6.61 3.13 4.71
C VAL A 125 6.48 1.75 5.33
N HIS A 126 7.44 1.35 6.16
CA HIS A 126 7.38 0.18 7.02
C HIS A 126 7.59 0.63 8.48
N VAL A 127 6.65 0.28 9.35
CA VAL A 127 6.72 0.56 10.78
C VAL A 127 6.78 -0.77 11.50
N HIS A 128 7.80 -0.99 12.33
CA HIS A 128 7.97 -2.23 13.09
C HIS A 128 8.66 -1.96 14.44
N LEU A 129 8.84 -3.01 15.24
CA LEU A 129 9.65 -2.95 16.46
C LEU A 129 11.08 -3.41 16.18
N ASP A 130 12.04 -2.86 16.92
CA ASP A 130 13.41 -3.37 16.91
C ASP A 130 13.49 -4.79 17.50
N GLU A 131 14.65 -5.43 17.39
CA GLU A 131 14.83 -6.84 17.82
C GLU A 131 14.55 -7.06 19.31
N THR A 132 14.66 -6.01 20.13
CA THR A 132 14.41 -6.07 21.58
C THR A 132 13.00 -5.63 21.97
N ALA A 133 12.17 -5.20 21.01
CA ALA A 133 10.86 -4.60 21.24
C ALA A 133 10.86 -3.41 22.21
N THR A 134 11.94 -2.63 22.21
CA THR A 134 12.08 -1.43 23.04
C THR A 134 11.94 -0.14 22.25
N LYS A 135 11.98 -0.20 20.92
CA LYS A 135 11.87 0.96 20.03
C LYS A 135 10.91 0.69 18.88
N LEU A 136 10.16 1.73 18.50
CA LEU A 136 9.47 1.79 17.22
C LEU A 136 10.45 2.22 16.14
N VAL A 137 10.65 1.36 15.15
CA VAL A 137 11.44 1.64 13.95
C VAL A 137 10.49 2.07 12.84
N VAL A 138 10.78 3.21 12.23
CA VAL A 138 10.04 3.72 11.06
C VAL A 138 11.03 3.87 9.91
N GLU A 139 10.80 3.10 8.86
CA GLU A 139 11.54 3.16 7.61
C GLU A 139 10.62 3.69 6.53
N TRP A 140 11.10 4.63 5.71
CA TRP A 140 10.35 5.10 4.57
C TRP A 140 11.27 5.39 3.40
N TRP A 141 10.73 5.17 2.21
CA TRP A 141 11.42 5.43 0.96
C TRP A 141 10.62 6.43 0.13
N THR A 142 11.32 7.39 -0.48
CA THR A 142 10.75 8.26 -1.53
C THR A 142 11.62 8.22 -2.78
N PRO A 143 11.06 8.48 -3.98
CA PRO A 143 11.83 8.51 -5.22
C PRO A 143 12.95 9.57 -5.22
N SER A 144 12.79 10.65 -4.46
CA SER A 144 13.72 11.79 -4.44
C SER A 144 14.83 11.65 -3.39
N GLU A 145 14.56 10.98 -2.27
CA GLU A 145 15.46 10.97 -1.12
C GLU A 145 16.00 9.57 -0.79
N GLY A 146 15.43 8.51 -1.39
CA GLY A 146 15.81 7.14 -1.10
C GLY A 146 15.27 6.66 0.24
N LEU A 147 15.89 5.61 0.80
CA LEU A 147 15.50 5.00 2.07
C LEU A 147 16.00 5.82 3.26
N HIS A 148 15.09 6.10 4.19
CA HIS A 148 15.36 6.69 5.49
C HIS A 148 14.89 5.78 6.61
N ARG A 149 15.50 5.94 7.77
CA ARG A 149 15.18 5.19 8.98
C ARG A 149 15.29 6.07 10.21
N VAL A 150 14.31 5.97 11.10
CA VAL A 150 14.35 6.56 12.45
C VAL A 150 13.89 5.55 13.48
N GLU A 151 14.43 5.68 14.70
CA GLU A 151 14.03 4.89 15.86
C GLU A 151 13.49 5.82 16.95
N ARG A 152 12.39 5.43 17.59
CA ARG A 152 11.72 6.20 18.65
C ARG A 152 11.45 5.29 19.85
N THR A 153 11.73 5.79 21.05
CA THR A 153 11.38 5.18 22.35
C THR A 153 10.07 5.74 22.87
#